data_AF-A0A530L863-F1
#
_entry.id   AF-A0A530L863-F1
#
_cell.length_a   1.000
_cell.length_b   1.000
_cell.length_c   1.000
_cell.angle_alpha   90.00
_cell.angle_beta   90.00
_cell.angle_gamma   90.00
#
_symmetry.space_group_name_H-M   'P 1'
#
loop_
_entity.id
_entity.type
_entity.pdbx_description
1 polymer ?
#
loop_
_entity_poly.entity_id
_entity_poly.type
_entity_poly.pdbx_seq_one_letter_code
_entity_poly.pdbx_strand_id
1 'polypeptide(L)'
;AATIERIAGKARYIVPSHDLDDPRFDAKRYWRGPVWLVVNYMIADGLAATGHSQIAQRITQSSLDLIAESGFAEYYDPLSGEPLGGNRFTWTAAMVIEFLKGRA
;
A
#
# COMPACT_ATOMS: atom_id res chain seq x y z
N ALA A 1 -9.51 11.26 -1.83
CA ALA A 1 -9.48 10.91 -3.27
C ALA A 1 -8.34 11.60 -4.03
N ALA A 2 -8.34 12.94 -4.17
CA ALA A 2 -7.35 13.68 -4.97
C ALA A 2 -5.88 13.40 -4.60
N THR A 3 -5.56 13.26 -3.31
CA THR A 3 -4.20 12.90 -2.85
C THR A 3 -3.74 11.54 -3.39
N ILE A 4 -4.63 10.54 -3.36
CA ILE A 4 -4.33 9.18 -3.84
C ILE A 4 -4.12 9.18 -5.36
N GLU A 5 -4.95 9.92 -6.09
CA GLU A 5 -4.80 10.10 -7.54
C GLU A 5 -3.46 10.75 -7.92
N ARG A 6 -3.04 11.80 -7.21
CA ARG A 6 -1.72 12.43 -7.41
C ARG A 6 -0.60 11.42 -7.19
N ILE A 7 -0.65 10.65 -6.11
CA ILE A 7 0.38 9.65 -5.78
C ILE A 7 0.43 8.57 -6.86
N ALA A 8 -0.72 8.09 -7.33
CA ALA A 8 -0.79 7.03 -8.34
C ALA A 8 -0.27 7.46 -9.72
N GLY A 9 -0.09 8.76 -9.97
CA GLY A 9 0.62 9.29 -11.14
C GLY A 9 2.15 9.32 -10.98
N LYS A 10 2.70 9.00 -9.80
CA LYS A 10 4.13 9.14 -9.46
C LYS A 10 4.77 7.86 -8.93
N ALA A 11 3.99 6.96 -8.34
CA ALA A 11 4.46 5.67 -7.83
C ALA A 11 3.69 4.52 -8.48
N ARG A 12 4.39 3.39 -8.65
CA ARG A 12 3.82 2.15 -9.17
C ARG A 12 2.87 1.52 -8.15
N TYR A 13 3.23 1.59 -6.87
CA TYR A 13 2.44 1.08 -5.76
C TYR A 13 2.08 2.19 -4.78
N ILE A 14 0.82 2.19 -4.36
CA ILE A 14 0.25 3.17 -3.44
C ILE A 14 -0.25 2.45 -2.18
N VAL A 15 -0.22 3.03 -0.99
CA VAL A 15 0.11 4.42 -0.62
C VAL A 15 1.48 4.45 0.09
N PRO A 16 2.45 5.27 -0.35
CA PRO A 16 3.71 5.42 0.35
C PRO A 16 3.49 6.07 1.72
N SER A 17 4.31 5.70 2.70
CA SER A 17 4.26 6.23 4.08
C SER A 17 4.67 7.71 4.19
N HIS A 18 5.29 8.26 3.15
CA HIS A 18 5.75 9.65 3.09
C HIS A 18 5.49 10.22 1.69
N ASP A 19 5.30 11.54 1.59
CA ASP A 19 5.04 12.19 0.30
C ASP A 19 6.26 12.08 -0.62
N LEU A 20 6.03 11.63 -1.86
CA LEU A 20 7.06 11.47 -2.89
C LEU A 20 7.75 12.80 -3.27
N ASP A 21 7.06 13.93 -3.08
CA ASP A 21 7.60 15.27 -3.37
C ASP A 21 8.36 15.89 -2.19
N ASP A 22 8.31 15.27 -1.00
CA ASP A 22 9.00 15.79 0.17
C ASP A 22 10.50 15.41 0.13
N PRO A 23 11.44 16.35 0.33
CA PRO A 23 12.88 16.07 0.24
C PRO A 23 13.39 15.05 1.28
N ARG A 24 12.57 14.70 2.27
CA ARG A 24 12.87 13.70 3.30
C ARG A 24 12.40 12.30 2.92
N PHE A 25 11.73 12.14 1.77
CA PHE A 25 11.34 10.87 1.21
C PHE A 25 12.56 9.98 0.99
N ASP A 26 12.45 8.74 1.45
CA ASP A 26 13.41 7.69 1.22
C ASP A 26 12.63 6.41 0.96
N ALA A 27 12.60 5.99 -0.31
CA ALA A 27 11.80 4.86 -0.80
C ALA A 27 12.05 3.55 -0.07
N LYS A 28 13.21 3.40 0.59
CA LYS A 28 13.61 2.15 1.25
C LYS A 28 13.67 2.24 2.77
N ARG A 29 13.54 3.44 3.35
CA ARG A 29 13.73 3.64 4.79
C ARG A 29 12.42 3.60 5.56
N TYR A 30 12.02 2.41 5.97
CA TYR A 30 10.98 2.19 6.99
C TYR A 30 9.72 3.07 6.81
N TRP A 31 9.42 3.99 7.71
CA TRP A 31 8.25 4.89 7.63
C TRP A 31 8.50 6.20 6.85
N ARG A 32 9.57 6.29 6.06
CA ARG A 32 9.93 7.51 5.31
C ARG A 32 9.65 7.42 3.81
N GLY A 33 8.84 6.46 3.36
CA GLY A 33 8.59 6.27 1.94
C GLY A 33 7.91 4.96 1.59
N PRO A 34 8.36 3.80 2.12
CA PRO A 34 7.79 2.51 1.80
C PRO A 34 6.26 2.41 1.92
N VAL A 35 5.68 1.49 1.14
CA VAL A 35 4.28 1.04 1.24
C VAL A 35 4.16 0.00 2.34
N TRP A 36 3.08 0.13 3.12
CA TRP A 36 2.76 -0.76 4.24
C TRP A 36 1.34 -1.29 4.08
N LEU A 37 1.19 -2.61 3.94
CA LEU A 37 -0.12 -3.21 3.68
C LEU A 37 -1.15 -2.94 4.80
N VAL A 38 -0.71 -2.94 6.06
CA VAL A 38 -1.57 -2.62 7.21
C VAL A 38 -2.14 -1.20 7.11
N VAL A 39 -1.36 -0.24 6.64
CA VAL A 39 -1.81 1.14 6.44
C VAL A 39 -2.72 1.25 5.22
N ASN A 40 -2.36 0.58 4.12
CA ASN A 40 -3.22 0.50 2.95
C ASN A 40 -4.61 -0.06 3.27
N TYR A 41 -4.67 -1.10 4.12
CA TYR A 41 -5.94 -1.65 4.58
C TYR A 41 -6.76 -0.62 5.36
N MET A 42 -6.18 0.03 6.38
CA MET A 42 -6.89 1.04 7.17
C MET A 42 -7.39 2.20 6.30
N ILE A 43 -6.60 2.65 5.32
CA ILE A 43 -7.00 3.71 4.39
C ILE A 43 -8.15 3.23 3.50
N ALA A 44 -8.03 2.04 2.91
CA ALA A 44 -9.05 1.48 2.02
C ALA A 44 -10.38 1.25 2.75
N ASP A 45 -10.34 0.71 3.96
CA ASP A 45 -11.51 0.47 4.82
C ASP A 45 -12.24 1.79 5.15
N GLY A 46 -11.51 2.80 5.63
CA GLY A 46 -12.09 4.11 5.94
C GLY A 46 -12.67 4.81 4.70
N LEU A 47 -12.03 4.69 3.54
CA LEU A 47 -12.56 5.21 2.28
C LEU A 47 -13.82 4.47 1.83
N ALA A 48 -13.86 3.15 1.95
CA ALA A 48 -15.04 2.35 1.61
C ALA A 48 -16.22 2.71 2.52
N ALA A 49 -15.99 2.82 3.83
CA ALA A 49 -17.00 3.18 4.83
C ALA A 49 -17.60 4.59 4.61
N THR A 50 -16.90 5.47 3.90
CA THR A 50 -17.33 6.85 3.62
C THR A 50 -17.82 7.05 2.17
N GLY A 51 -18.05 5.98 1.42
CA GLY A 51 -18.60 6.04 0.05
C GLY A 51 -17.57 6.30 -1.05
N HIS A 52 -16.27 6.26 -0.74
CA HIS A 52 -15.18 6.41 -1.72
C HIS A 52 -14.68 5.05 -2.26
N SER A 53 -15.62 4.15 -2.58
CA SER A 53 -15.33 2.74 -2.92
C SER A 53 -14.37 2.55 -4.10
N GLN A 54 -14.42 3.41 -5.12
CA GLN A 54 -13.51 3.31 -6.28
C GLN A 54 -12.04 3.53 -5.87
N ILE A 55 -11.77 4.52 -5.02
CA ILE A 55 -10.41 4.79 -4.54
C ILE A 55 -9.96 3.70 -3.58
N ALA A 56 -10.84 3.22 -2.69
CA ALA A 56 -10.57 2.08 -1.82
C ALA A 56 -10.15 0.85 -2.65
N GLN A 57 -10.92 0.53 -3.70
CA GLN A 57 -10.63 -0.60 -4.59
C GLN A 57 -9.29 -0.46 -5.30
N ARG A 58 -8.90 0.75 -5.70
CA ARG A 58 -7.59 1.02 -6.32
C ARG A 58 -6.43 0.74 -5.36
N ILE A 59 -6.54 1.15 -4.09
CA ILE A 59 -5.52 0.87 -3.06
C ILE A 59 -5.44 -0.64 -2.80
N THR A 60 -6.59 -1.31 -2.66
CA THR A 60 -6.65 -2.75 -2.49
C THR A 60 -6.00 -3.48 -3.68
N GLN A 61 -6.33 -3.10 -4.92
CA GLN A 61 -5.75 -3.73 -6.09
C GLN A 61 -4.23 -3.51 -6.17
N SER A 62 -3.76 -2.28 -5.97
CA SER A 62 -2.32 -1.98 -5.91
C SER A 62 -1.60 -2.81 -4.84
N SER A 63 -2.24 -3.07 -3.70
CA SER A 63 -1.68 -3.89 -2.63
C SER A 63 -1.60 -5.36 -3.02
N LEU A 64 -2.63 -5.91 -3.67
CA LEU A 64 -2.64 -7.30 -4.12
C LEU A 64 -1.63 -7.52 -5.26
N ASP A 65 -1.51 -6.57 -6.19
CA ASP A 65 -0.51 -6.63 -7.26
C ASP A 65 0.91 -6.65 -6.69
N LEU A 66 1.16 -5.83 -5.65
CA LEU A 66 2.44 -5.79 -4.94
C LEU A 66 2.77 -7.14 -4.28
N ILE A 67 1.82 -7.76 -3.59
CA ILE A 67 2.05 -9.05 -2.93
C ILE A 67 2.19 -10.19 -3.94
N ALA A 68 1.46 -10.15 -5.05
CA ALA A 68 1.59 -11.14 -6.11
C ALA A 68 3.01 -11.15 -6.70
N GLU A 69 3.67 -9.99 -6.78
CA GLU A 69 5.04 -9.85 -7.28
C GLU A 69 6.10 -10.12 -6.21
N SER A 70 5.91 -9.58 -4.99
CA SER A 70 6.98 -9.42 -4.00
C SER A 70 6.82 -10.26 -2.73
N GLY A 71 5.76 -11.06 -2.62
CA GLY A 71 5.51 -11.92 -1.47
C GLY A 71 5.13 -11.13 -0.20
N PHE A 72 5.33 -11.74 0.98
CA PHE A 72 4.81 -11.22 2.26
C PHE A 72 5.89 -10.60 3.14
N ALA A 73 6.51 -9.52 2.68
CA ALA A 73 7.43 -8.70 3.45
C ALA A 73 6.75 -7.65 4.35
N GLU A 74 7.54 -6.99 5.18
CA GLU A 74 7.11 -5.99 6.16
C GLU A 74 6.65 -4.69 5.50
N TYR A 75 7.44 -4.18 4.56
CA TYR A 75 7.16 -2.98 3.76
C TYR A 75 7.88 -3.06 2.41
N TYR A 76 7.53 -2.18 1.48
CA TYR A 76 7.99 -2.27 0.09
C TYR A 76 8.35 -0.91 -0.48
N ASP A 77 9.35 -0.87 -1.36
CA ASP A 77 9.64 0.30 -2.16
C ASP A 77 8.43 0.64 -3.07
N PRO A 78 7.84 1.85 -2.99
CA PRO A 78 6.66 2.22 -3.78
C PRO A 78 6.93 2.32 -5.29
N LEU A 79 8.18 2.47 -5.70
CA LEU A 79 8.58 2.65 -7.09
C LEU A 79 8.87 1.31 -7.76
N SER A 80 9.67 0.47 -7.11
CA SER A 80 10.13 -0.80 -7.67
C SER A 80 9.24 -1.99 -7.26
N GLY A 81 8.62 -1.93 -6.09
CA GLY A 81 7.97 -3.07 -5.45
C GLY A 81 8.91 -3.95 -4.63
N GLU A 82 10.20 -3.59 -4.53
CA GLU A 82 11.19 -4.38 -3.78
C GLU A 82 10.72 -4.65 -2.34
N PRO A 83 10.69 -5.92 -1.89
CA PRO A 83 10.35 -6.27 -0.52
C PRO A 83 11.48 -5.89 0.44
N LEU A 84 11.14 -5.23 1.54
CA LEU A 84 12.08 -4.71 2.53
C LEU A 84 11.67 -5.15 3.95
N GLY A 85 12.59 -5.02 4.90
CA GLY A 85 12.37 -5.45 6.28
C GLY A 85 12.26 -6.97 6.42
N GLY A 86 11.39 -7.44 7.33
CA GLY A 86 11.13 -8.87 7.51
C GLY A 86 10.44 -9.51 6.30
N ASN A 87 10.92 -10.67 5.84
CA ASN A 87 10.46 -11.32 4.58
C ASN A 87 9.25 -12.26 4.72
N ARG A 88 8.77 -12.49 5.95
CA ARG A 88 7.60 -13.34 6.28
C ARG A 88 6.78 -12.66 7.37
N PHE A 89 6.13 -11.56 7.02
CA PHE A 89 5.51 -10.67 7.97
C PHE A 89 4.01 -10.94 8.15
N THR A 90 3.61 -11.22 9.40
CA THR A 90 2.28 -11.78 9.71
C THR A 90 1.15 -10.80 9.46
N TRP A 91 1.31 -9.51 9.76
CA TRP A 91 0.27 -8.54 9.45
C TRP A 91 0.05 -8.37 7.95
N THR A 92 1.07 -8.61 7.12
CA THR A 92 0.96 -8.46 5.67
C THR A 92 0.07 -9.57 5.14
N ALA A 93 0.30 -10.80 5.60
CA ALA A 93 -0.56 -11.94 5.30
C ALA A 93 -2.00 -11.72 5.81
N ALA A 94 -2.16 -11.18 7.03
CA ALA A 94 -3.49 -10.89 7.58
C ALA A 94 -4.27 -9.89 6.72
N MET A 95 -3.63 -8.81 6.25
CA MET A 95 -4.31 -7.82 5.41
C MET A 95 -4.70 -8.36 4.03
N VAL A 96 -3.90 -9.25 3.46
CA VAL A 96 -4.29 -9.95 2.21
C VAL A 96 -5.55 -10.78 2.42
N ILE A 97 -5.67 -11.48 3.55
CA ILE A 97 -6.89 -12.23 3.89
C ILE A 97 -8.10 -11.28 3.98
N GLU A 98 -7.96 -10.14 4.66
CA GLU A 98 -9.06 -9.15 4.76
C GLU A 98 -9.44 -8.55 3.39
N PHE A 99 -8.45 -8.21 2.56
CA PHE A 99 -8.71 -7.72 1.19
C PHE A 99 -9.45 -8.72 0.31
N LEU A 100 -9.18 -10.01 0.45
CA LEU A 100 -9.84 -11.06 -0.34
C LEU A 100 -11.24 -11.37 0.19
N LYS A 101 -11.46 -11.34 1.51
CA LYS A 101 -12.79 -11.52 2.11
C LYS A 101 -13.77 -10.43 1.67
N GLY A 102 -13.33 -9.16 1.61
CA GLY A 102 -14.18 -8.03 1.21
C GLY A 102 -14.58 -8.01 -0.27
N ARG A 103 -14.11 -8.98 -1.08
CA ARG A 103 -14.47 -9.13 -2.51
C ARG A 103 -15.51 -10.22 -2.76
N ALA A 104 -15.86 -11.02 -1.75
CA ALA A 104 -16.84 -12.10 -1.83
C ALA A 104 -18.27 -11.60 -1.65
#